data_AF-E0CPA4-F1
#
_entry.id   AF-E0CPA4-F1
#
_cell.length_a   1.000
_cell.length_b   1.000
_cell.length_c   1.000
_cell.angle_alpha   90.00
_cell.angle_beta   90.00
_cell.angle_gamma   90.00
#
_symmetry.space_group_name_H-M   'P 1'
#
loop_
_entity.id
_entity.type
_entity.pdbx_description
1 polymer ?
#
loop_
_entity_poly.entity_id
_entity_poly.type
_entity_poly.pdbx_seq_one_letter_code
_entity_poly.pdbx_strand_id
1 'polypeptide(L)'
;MHICKPIFVSFDIYGSIKLIFENWKEKHKKSKIANYAEEKTREKRQKAKREEKRRIKIVEASDTILFALVIRGSLLLTQSIFPKYVLLPSLIIAKNIDHMLLFQSPEWSKDLQDWNREMHAKISLN
;
A
#
# COMPACT_ATOMS: atom_id res chain seq x y z
N MET A 1 60.08 72.67 -0.20
CA MET A 1 59.00 73.10 0.72
C MET A 1 57.96 71.99 0.77
N HIS A 2 57.86 71.33 1.92
CA HIS A 2 56.83 70.40 2.40
C HIS A 2 56.05 69.54 1.39
N ILE A 3 56.55 68.32 1.21
CA ILE A 3 55.73 67.15 0.91
C ILE A 3 54.98 66.79 2.20
N CYS A 4 53.68 67.05 2.24
CA CYS A 4 52.75 66.77 3.34
C CYS A 4 51.35 66.71 2.70
N LYS A 5 50.62 65.60 2.55
CA LYS A 5 50.15 64.66 3.58
C LYS A 5 49.39 63.52 2.85
N PRO A 6 49.78 62.24 3.01
CA PRO A 6 48.87 61.12 2.75
C PRO A 6 48.21 60.57 4.04
N ILE A 7 48.61 61.07 5.21
CA ILE A 7 48.35 60.43 6.52
C ILE A 7 46.88 60.59 6.99
N PHE A 8 46.13 61.57 6.50
CA PHE A 8 44.76 61.83 6.97
C PHE A 8 43.67 61.00 6.26
N VAL A 9 43.93 60.49 5.05
CA VAL A 9 42.91 59.74 4.28
C VAL A 9 42.79 58.29 4.77
N SER A 10 43.85 57.73 5.36
CA SER A 10 43.86 56.34 5.85
C SER A 10 43.00 56.10 7.09
N PHE A 11 42.76 57.12 7.92
CA PHE A 11 42.02 56.99 9.17
C PHE A 11 40.50 56.85 8.95
N ASP A 12 39.90 57.70 8.10
CA ASP A 12 38.47 57.63 7.77
C ASP A 12 38.11 56.37 6.96
N ILE A 13 39.04 55.91 6.11
CA ILE A 13 38.89 54.67 5.35
C ILE A 13 38.89 53.45 6.30
N TYR A 14 39.77 53.43 7.30
CA TYR A 14 39.85 52.31 8.25
C TYR A 14 38.57 52.13 9.07
N GLY A 15 37.99 53.23 9.57
CA GLY A 15 36.71 53.20 10.29
C GLY A 15 35.56 52.67 9.44
N SER A 16 35.49 53.14 8.19
CA SER A 16 34.46 52.72 7.22
C SER A 16 34.59 51.22 6.86
N ILE A 17 35.81 50.74 6.62
CA ILE A 17 36.09 49.32 6.34
C ILE A 17 35.72 48.43 7.53
N LYS A 18 35.99 48.87 8.76
CA LYS A 18 35.69 48.12 9.98
C LYS A 18 34.17 47.89 10.16
N LEU A 19 33.35 48.91 9.91
CA LEU A 19 31.89 48.81 9.98
C LEU A 19 31.33 47.83 8.93
N ILE A 20 31.86 47.87 7.70
CA ILE A 20 31.46 46.94 6.63
C ILE A 20 31.82 45.50 7.01
N PHE A 21 33.00 45.29 7.62
CA PHE A 21 33.43 43.97 8.05
C PHE A 21 32.57 43.40 9.19
N GLU A 22 32.20 44.22 10.18
CA GLU A 22 31.29 43.81 11.25
C GLU A 22 29.90 43.47 10.71
N ASN A 23 29.35 44.30 9.83
CA ASN A 23 28.09 44.04 9.13
C ASN A 23 28.14 42.75 8.28
N TRP A 24 29.25 42.51 7.59
CA TRP A 24 29.48 41.30 6.81
C TRP A 24 29.52 40.05 7.72
N LYS A 25 30.23 40.13 8.84
CA LYS A 25 30.31 39.04 9.83
C LYS A 25 28.95 38.72 10.44
N GLU A 26 28.15 39.73 10.77
CA GLU A 26 26.80 39.55 11.29
C GLU A 26 25.86 38.94 10.25
N LYS A 27 25.91 39.41 8.99
CA LYS A 27 25.15 38.85 7.87
C LYS A 27 25.52 37.39 7.61
N HIS A 28 26.81 37.05 7.68
CA HIS A 28 27.30 35.68 7.52
C HIS A 28 26.85 34.76 8.67
N LYS A 29 26.76 35.28 9.90
CA LYS A 29 26.22 34.55 11.06
C LYS A 29 24.71 34.33 10.92
N LYS A 30 23.94 35.35 10.53
CA LYS A 30 22.49 35.24 10.25
C LYS A 30 22.21 34.22 9.14
N SER A 31 23.00 34.25 8.06
CA SER A 31 22.92 33.26 6.97
C SER A 31 23.17 31.82 7.45
N LYS A 32 24.21 31.58 8.26
CA LYS A 32 24.46 30.25 8.85
C LYS A 32 23.32 29.76 9.73
N ILE A 33 22.72 30.65 10.54
CA ILE A 33 21.57 30.30 11.39
C ILE A 33 20.33 29.97 10.56
N ALA A 34 20.06 30.75 9.51
CA ALA A 34 18.95 30.51 8.59
C ALA A 34 19.10 29.16 7.87
N ASN A 35 20.29 28.87 7.34
CA ASN A 35 20.58 27.59 6.68
C ASN A 35 20.39 26.40 7.65
N TYR A 36 20.88 26.52 8.88
CA TYR A 36 20.69 25.49 9.91
C TYR A 36 19.21 25.26 10.26
N ALA A 37 18.42 26.33 10.35
CA ALA A 37 16.98 26.24 10.61
C ALA A 37 16.22 25.58 9.44
N GLU A 38 16.60 25.91 8.21
CA GLU A 38 16.02 25.31 6.99
C GLU A 38 16.37 23.83 6.88
N GLU A 39 17.63 23.45 7.12
CA GLU A 39 18.10 22.07 7.11
C GLU A 39 17.36 21.23 8.17
N LYS A 40 17.26 21.73 9.40
CA LYS A 40 16.50 21.09 10.48
C LYS A 40 15.02 20.91 10.13
N THR A 41 14.43 21.85 9.39
CA THR A 41 13.03 21.76 8.92
C THR A 41 12.89 20.71 7.81
N ARG A 42 13.85 20.66 6.88
CA ARG A 42 13.89 19.66 5.80
C ARG A 42 14.06 18.25 6.34
N GLU A 43 14.92 18.05 7.34
CA GLU A 43 15.09 16.77 8.02
C GLU A 43 13.80 16.30 8.70
N LYS A 44 13.12 17.20 9.44
CA LYS A 44 11.84 16.88 10.10
C LYS A 44 10.79 16.44 9.07
N ARG A 45 10.66 17.18 7.95
CA ARG A 45 9.75 16.82 6.85
C ARG A 45 10.11 15.47 6.22
N GLN A 46 11.39 15.17 6.02
CA GLN A 46 11.81 13.86 5.52
C GLN A 46 11.51 12.73 6.51
N LYS A 47 11.76 12.93 7.81
CA LYS A 47 11.43 11.95 8.84
C LYS A 47 9.94 11.65 8.88
N ALA A 48 9.09 12.69 8.83
CA ALA A 48 7.64 12.54 8.76
C ALA A 48 7.21 11.75 7.51
N LYS A 49 7.75 12.08 6.32
CA LYS A 49 7.47 11.33 5.08
C LYS A 49 7.90 9.85 5.17
N ARG A 50 9.00 9.53 5.84
CA ARG A 50 9.44 8.14 6.04
C ARG A 50 8.55 7.39 7.01
N GLU A 51 8.04 8.06 8.04
CA GLU A 51 7.11 7.47 8.99
C GLU A 51 5.75 7.21 8.36
N GLU A 52 5.23 8.15 7.57
CA GLU A 52 3.98 7.98 6.82
C GLU A 52 4.07 6.79 5.86
N LYS A 53 5.17 6.68 5.09
CA LYS A 53 5.42 5.52 4.23
C LYS A 53 5.47 4.20 4.99
N ARG A 54 5.95 4.20 6.24
CA ARG A 54 5.94 2.99 7.09
C ARG A 54 4.52 2.63 7.52
N ARG A 55 3.72 3.63 7.91
CA ARG A 55 2.31 3.44 8.31
C ARG A 55 1.48 2.89 7.15
N ILE A 56 1.63 3.45 5.94
CA ILE A 56 0.94 2.97 4.73
C ILE A 56 1.32 1.51 4.43
N LYS A 57 2.61 1.16 4.47
CA LYS A 57 3.06 -0.23 4.26
C LYS A 57 2.49 -1.22 5.26
N ILE A 58 2.29 -0.80 6.51
CA ILE A 58 1.69 -1.65 7.55
C ILE A 58 0.20 -1.90 7.24
N VAL A 59 -0.52 -0.86 6.83
CA VAL A 59 -1.93 -0.98 6.45
C VAL A 59 -2.07 -1.89 5.22
N GLU A 60 -1.28 -1.67 4.18
CA GLU A 60 -1.29 -2.47 2.95
C GLU A 60 -0.94 -3.95 3.21
N ALA A 61 0.03 -4.21 4.08
CA ALA A 61 0.36 -5.57 4.50
C ALA A 61 -0.78 -6.24 5.28
N SER A 62 -1.52 -5.47 6.07
CA SER A 62 -2.67 -5.97 6.84
C SER A 62 -3.83 -6.36 5.91
N ASP A 63 -4.13 -5.56 4.89
CA ASP A 63 -5.13 -5.87 3.87
C ASP A 63 -4.77 -7.15 3.09
N THR A 64 -3.49 -7.32 2.77
CA THR A 64 -2.98 -8.52 2.10
C THR A 64 -3.20 -9.78 2.94
N ILE A 65 -2.99 -9.70 4.27
CA ILE A 65 -3.22 -10.83 5.19
C ILE A 65 -4.71 -11.21 5.22
N LEU A 66 -5.60 -10.21 5.31
CA LEU A 66 -7.04 -10.45 5.29
C LEU A 66 -7.48 -11.13 3.98
N PHE A 67 -6.96 -10.64 2.85
CA PHE A 67 -7.22 -11.24 1.54
C PHE A 67 -6.74 -12.71 1.46
N ALA A 68 -5.56 -13.01 1.99
CA ALA A 68 -5.04 -14.37 2.06
C ALA A 68 -5.93 -15.30 2.93
N LEU A 69 -6.47 -14.79 4.05
CA LEU A 69 -7.40 -15.53 4.90
C LEU A 69 -8.73 -15.82 4.19
N VAL A 70 -9.27 -14.84 3.47
CA VAL A 70 -10.49 -15.01 2.66
C VAL A 70 -10.27 -16.06 1.58
N ILE A 71 -9.15 -16.00 0.86
CA ILE A 71 -8.80 -17.03 -0.14
C ILE A 71 -8.72 -18.40 0.51
N ARG A 72 -8.07 -18.53 1.67
CA ARG A 72 -7.94 -19.81 2.37
C ARG A 72 -9.30 -20.39 2.79
N GLY A 73 -10.20 -19.56 3.30
CA GLY A 73 -11.57 -19.98 3.63
C GLY A 73 -12.36 -20.41 2.39
N SER A 74 -12.24 -19.63 1.31
CA SER A 74 -12.95 -19.87 0.04
C SER A 74 -12.45 -21.14 -0.65
N LEU A 75 -11.14 -21.39 -0.59
CA LEU A 75 -10.52 -22.60 -1.14
C LEU A 75 -10.98 -23.86 -0.41
N LEU A 76 -11.10 -23.84 0.92
CA LEU A 76 -11.59 -24.99 1.70
C LEU A 76 -13.07 -25.29 1.42
N LEU A 77 -13.89 -24.25 1.28
CA LEU A 77 -15.29 -24.40 0.87
C LEU A 77 -15.38 -25.01 -0.53
N THR A 78 -14.57 -24.50 -1.47
CA THR A 78 -14.51 -25.04 -2.82
C THR A 78 -14.03 -26.49 -2.80
N GLN A 79 -12.94 -26.81 -2.10
CA GLN A 79 -12.38 -28.15 -2.04
C GLN A 79 -13.39 -29.20 -1.52
N SER A 80 -14.19 -28.85 -0.52
CA SER A 80 -15.11 -29.80 0.14
C SER A 80 -16.48 -29.89 -0.54
N ILE A 81 -16.97 -28.80 -1.10
CA ILE A 81 -18.33 -28.68 -1.66
C ILE A 81 -18.29 -28.93 -3.16
N PHE A 82 -17.29 -28.44 -3.89
CA PHE A 82 -17.25 -28.47 -5.36
C PHE A 82 -17.37 -29.89 -5.96
N PRO A 83 -16.71 -30.95 -5.43
CA PRO A 83 -16.83 -32.29 -5.99
C PRO A 83 -18.24 -32.89 -5.81
N LYS A 84 -18.94 -32.57 -4.72
CA LYS A 84 -20.29 -33.09 -4.47
C LYS A 84 -21.36 -32.36 -5.29
N TYR A 85 -21.22 -31.06 -5.48
CA TYR A 85 -22.25 -30.23 -6.12
C TYR A 85 -22.02 -30.03 -7.63
N VAL A 86 -20.83 -30.32 -8.17
CA VAL A 86 -20.56 -30.20 -9.61
C VAL A 86 -20.50 -31.57 -10.28
N LEU A 87 -19.81 -32.54 -9.69
CA LEU A 87 -19.58 -33.85 -10.32
C LEU A 87 -20.86 -34.69 -10.41
N LEU A 88 -21.66 -34.74 -9.32
CA LEU A 88 -22.91 -35.50 -9.27
C LEU A 88 -23.98 -34.95 -10.24
N PRO A 89 -24.27 -33.64 -10.28
CA PRO A 89 -25.18 -33.09 -11.28
C PRO A 89 -24.66 -33.25 -12.71
N SER A 90 -23.33 -33.15 -12.93
CA SER A 90 -22.74 -33.37 -14.26
C SER A 90 -22.93 -34.83 -14.71
N LEU A 91 -22.83 -35.80 -13.80
CA LEU A 91 -23.07 -37.20 -14.09
C LEU A 91 -24.54 -37.46 -14.47
N ILE A 92 -25.48 -36.81 -13.78
CA ILE A 92 -26.93 -36.87 -14.10
C ILE A 92 -27.17 -36.28 -15.49
N ILE A 93 -26.54 -35.15 -15.82
CA ILE A 93 -26.67 -34.52 -17.14
C ILE A 93 -26.07 -35.42 -18.24
N ALA A 94 -24.87 -35.96 -18.03
CA ALA A 94 -24.21 -36.84 -19.00
C ALA A 94 -25.03 -38.10 -19.29
N LYS A 95 -25.57 -38.74 -18.26
CA LYS A 95 -26.44 -39.92 -18.38
C LYS A 95 -27.72 -39.60 -19.15
N ASN A 96 -28.34 -38.45 -18.88
CA ASN A 96 -29.56 -38.04 -19.59
C ASN A 96 -29.28 -37.62 -21.05
N ILE A 97 -28.11 -37.04 -21.33
CA ILE A 97 -27.67 -36.78 -22.72
C ILE A 97 -27.44 -38.09 -23.46
N ASP A 98 -26.84 -39.10 -22.83
CA ASP A 98 -26.64 -40.43 -23.42
C ASP A 98 -27.99 -41.08 -23.80
N HIS A 99 -29.00 -41.02 -22.93
CA HIS A 99 -30.35 -41.49 -23.25
C HIS A 99 -31.01 -40.69 -24.37
N MET A 100 -30.85 -39.36 -24.39
CA MET A 100 -31.36 -38.52 -25.50
C MET A 100 -30.68 -38.87 -26.84
N LEU A 101 -29.38 -39.19 -26.82
CA LEU A 101 -28.63 -39.65 -28.00
C LEU A 101 -29.11 -41.02 -28.48
N LEU A 102 -29.53 -41.89 -27.56
CA LEU A 102 -30.13 -43.20 -27.85
C LEU A 102 -31.63 -43.12 -28.21
N PHE A 103 -32.18 -41.92 -28.44
CA PHE A 103 -33.62 -41.68 -28.70
C PHE A 103 -34.56 -42.18 -27.58
N GLN A 104 -34.05 -42.35 -26.37
CA GLN A 104 -34.83 -42.70 -25.20
C GLN A 104 -35.28 -41.44 -24.44
N SER A 105 -36.44 -41.51 -23.79
CA SER A 105 -36.94 -40.39 -22.98
C SER A 105 -36.11 -40.26 -21.70
N PRO A 106 -35.57 -39.07 -21.38
CA PRO A 106 -34.74 -38.90 -20.19
C PRO A 106 -35.57 -38.89 -18.89
N GLU A 107 -35.05 -39.47 -17.81
CA GLU A 107 -35.74 -39.65 -16.51
C GLU A 107 -35.39 -38.55 -15.49
N TRP A 108 -35.33 -37.29 -15.94
CA TRP A 108 -34.90 -36.14 -15.13
C TRP A 108 -35.57 -36.04 -13.76
N SER A 109 -36.89 -36.27 -13.70
CA SER A 109 -37.67 -36.09 -12.47
C SER A 109 -37.27 -37.07 -11.36
N LYS A 110 -36.79 -38.26 -11.72
CA LYS A 110 -36.46 -39.31 -10.76
C LYS A 110 -35.04 -39.13 -10.24
N ASP A 111 -34.08 -38.89 -11.14
CA ASP A 111 -32.69 -38.62 -10.78
C ASP A 111 -32.56 -37.35 -9.90
N LEU A 112 -33.36 -36.29 -10.15
CA LEU A 112 -33.39 -35.08 -9.31
C LEU A 112 -34.01 -35.30 -7.93
N GLN A 113 -35.07 -36.12 -7.83
CA GLN A 113 -35.70 -36.43 -6.54
C GLN A 113 -34.78 -37.26 -5.64
N ASP A 114 -34.12 -38.27 -6.20
CA ASP A 114 -33.19 -39.11 -5.45
C ASP A 114 -31.98 -38.30 -4.97
N TRP A 115 -31.44 -37.42 -5.81
CA TRP A 115 -30.37 -36.48 -5.41
C TRP A 115 -30.80 -35.55 -4.27
N ASN A 116 -31.98 -34.94 -4.37
CA ASN A 116 -32.47 -34.02 -3.34
C ASN A 116 -32.71 -34.74 -2.00
N ARG A 117 -33.14 -36.01 -2.06
CA ARG A 117 -33.32 -36.87 -0.88
C ARG A 117 -31.99 -37.25 -0.24
N GLU A 118 -30.96 -37.58 -1.01
CA GLU A 118 -29.61 -37.86 -0.50
C GLU A 118 -28.93 -36.62 0.10
N MET A 119 -29.13 -35.45 -0.50
CA MET A 119 -28.62 -34.18 0.00
C MET A 119 -29.29 -33.81 1.33
N HIS A 120 -30.63 -33.88 1.41
CA HIS A 120 -31.38 -33.55 2.62
C HIS A 120 -31.22 -34.57 3.76
N ALA A 121 -31.07 -35.86 3.44
CA ALA A 121 -30.82 -36.89 4.45
C ALA A 121 -29.44 -36.72 5.13
N LYS A 122 -28.41 -36.25 4.41
CA LYS A 122 -27.07 -35.97 4.99
C LYS A 122 -27.03 -34.73 5.88
N ILE A 123 -27.93 -33.76 5.68
CA ILE A 123 -28.01 -32.54 6.49
C ILE A 123 -28.78 -32.78 7.80
N SER A 124 -29.68 -33.77 7.83
CA SER A 124 -30.55 -34.03 8.99
C SER A 124 -29.99 -35.05 10.00
N LEU A 125 -28.87 -35.71 9.69
CA LEU A 125 -28.25 -36.78 10.49
C LEU A 125 -26.87 -36.39 11.07
N ASN A 126 -26.55 -35.11 11.16
CA ASN A 126 -25.28 -34.61 11.71
C ASN A 126 -25.52 -33.51 12.76
#